data_AF-A0A7U9SG52-F1
#
_entry.id   AF-A0A7U9SG52-F1
#
_cell.length_a   1.000
_cell.length_b   1.000
_cell.length_c   1.000
_cell.angle_alpha   90.00
_cell.angle_beta   90.00
_cell.angle_gamma   90.00
#
_symmetry.space_group_name_H-M   'P 1'
#
loop_
_entity.id
_entity.type
_entity.pdbx_description
1 polymer ?
#
loop_
_entity_poly.entity_id
_entity_poly.type
_entity_poly.pdbx_seq_one_letter_code
_entity_poly.pdbx_strand_id
1 'polypeptide(L)' 'MKKTIFEEMGGTYIRQGDYLIPCLTLPEEEEQRFIGVWGQRHLHYLKSITRVYI' A
#
# COMPACT_ATOMS: atom_id res chain seq x y z
N MET A 1 -20.37 -19.88 -9.95
CA MET A 1 -19.60 -19.86 -8.68
C MET A 1 -20.30 -18.91 -7.72
N LYS A 2 -20.32 -19.24 -6.43
CA LYS A 2 -20.84 -18.33 -5.42
C LYS A 2 -19.84 -17.19 -5.24
N LYS A 3 -20.33 -15.95 -5.11
CA LYS A 3 -19.47 -14.82 -4.78
C LYS A 3 -18.86 -15.03 -3.40
N THR A 4 -17.62 -14.59 -3.23
CA THR A 4 -16.98 -14.51 -1.92
C THR A 4 -17.57 -13.35 -1.12
N ILE A 5 -17.44 -13.39 0.21
CA ILE A 5 -17.87 -12.31 1.10
C ILE A 5 -17.24 -10.97 0.67
N PHE A 6 -15.99 -11.00 0.19
CA PHE A 6 -15.29 -9.81 -0.29
C PHE A 6 -15.94 -9.21 -1.54
N GLU A 7 -16.34 -10.03 -2.51
CA GLU A 7 -17.06 -9.58 -3.71
C GLU A 7 -18.48 -9.08 -3.40
N GLU A 8 -19.13 -9.64 -2.39
CA GLU A 8 -20.43 -9.16 -1.89
C GLU A 8 -20.31 -7.76 -1.26
N MET A 9 -19.18 -7.46 -0.63
CA MET A 9 -18.83 -6.14 -0.09
C MET A 9 -18.32 -5.14 -1.15
N GLY A 10 -18.33 -5.51 -2.44
CA GLY A 10 -17.84 -4.65 -3.54
C GLY A 10 -16.33 -4.70 -3.77
N GLY A 11 -15.61 -5.61 -3.11
CA GLY A 11 -14.21 -5.89 -3.38
C GLY A 11 -14.01 -6.57 -4.75
N THR A 12 -12.85 -6.36 -5.35
CA THR A 12 -12.49 -6.97 -6.64
C THR A 12 -11.15 -7.70 -6.52
N TYR A 13 -10.92 -8.69 -7.38
CA TYR A 13 -9.66 -9.43 -7.41
C TYR A 13 -8.93 -9.20 -8.74
N ILE A 14 -7.60 -9.10 -8.68
CA ILE A 14 -6.72 -9.27 -9.84
C ILE A 14 -6.15 -10.69 -9.84
N ARG A 15 -5.97 -11.27 -11.03
CA ARG A 15 -5.30 -12.57 -11.15
C ARG A 15 -3.81 -12.38 -11.38
N GLN A 16 -2.99 -12.93 -10.50
CA GLN A 16 -1.54 -13.03 -10.66
C GLN A 16 -1.13 -14.51 -10.63
N GLY A 17 -0.75 -15.03 -11.80
CA GLY A 17 -0.48 -16.46 -11.98
C GLY A 17 -1.73 -17.29 -11.64
N ASP A 18 -1.57 -18.18 -10.67
CA ASP A 18 -2.63 -19.06 -10.17
C ASP A 18 -3.42 -18.47 -8.99
N TYR A 19 -3.07 -17.26 -8.55
CA TYR A 19 -3.67 -16.62 -7.39
C TYR A 19 -4.61 -15.47 -7.78
N LEU A 20 -5.70 -15.33 -7.03
CA LEU A 20 -6.57 -14.15 -7.02
C LEU A 20 -6.16 -13.26 -5.85
N ILE A 21 -5.61 -12.08 -6.16
CA ILE A 21 -5.13 -11.09 -5.19
C ILE A 21 -6.18 -10.00 -5.06
N PRO A 22 -6.62 -9.64 -3.84
CA PRO A 22 -7.61 -8.58 -3.65
C PRO A 22 -7.06 -7.22 -4.08
N CYS A 23 -7.87 -6.46 -4.81
CA CYS A 23 -7.64 -5.06 -5.12
C CYS A 23 -7.87 -4.23 -3.85
N LEU A 24 -6.79 -3.98 -3.11
CA LEU A 24 -6.83 -3.11 -1.94
C LEU A 24 -6.52 -1.68 -2.39
N THR A 25 -7.55 -0.84 -2.43
CA THR A 25 -7.36 0.60 -2.54
C THR A 25 -7.15 1.15 -1.15
N LEU A 26 -6.08 1.92 -0.94
CA LEU A 26 -5.97 2.72 0.27
C LEU A 26 -7.18 3.68 0.29
N PRO A 27 -7.84 3.87 1.44
CA PRO A 27 -8.80 4.95 1.55
C PRO A 27 -8.08 6.26 1.20
N GLU A 28 -8.82 7.18 0.58
CA GLU A 28 -8.35 8.53 0.29
C GLU A 28 -7.67 9.05 1.55
N GLU A 29 -6.36 9.29 1.49
CA GLU A 29 -5.62 9.70 2.67
C GLU A 29 -6.22 11.05 3.08
N GLU A 30 -6.76 11.17 4.30
CA GLU A 30 -6.85 12.49 4.92
C GLU A 30 -5.45 13.08 4.77
N GLU A 31 -5.35 14.24 4.11
CA GLU A 31 -4.12 14.86 3.57
C GLU A 31 -2.98 15.07 4.59
N GLN A 32 -3.19 14.65 5.85
CA GLN A 32 -2.28 14.73 6.96
C GLN A 32 -2.12 13.37 7.67
N ARG A 33 -1.69 12.34 6.95
CA ARG A 33 -1.03 11.20 7.62
C ARG A 33 0.28 11.71 8.21
N PHE A 34 0.25 12.11 9.49
CA PHE A 34 1.45 12.48 10.23
C PHE A 34 2.41 11.30 10.21
N ILE A 35 3.46 11.42 9.40
CA ILE A 35 4.58 10.49 9.43
C ILE A 35 5.19 10.64 10.83
N GLY A 36 4.99 9.64 11.69
CA GLY A 36 5.58 9.62 13.02
C GLY A 36 7.11 9.68 12.95
N VAL A 37 7.75 9.92 14.10
CA VAL A 37 9.21 10.08 14.22
C VAL A 37 10.00 9.00 13.47
N TRP A 38 9.52 7.76 13.47
CA TRP A 38 10.15 6.64 12.76
C TRP A 38 10.09 6.76 11.24
N GLY A 39 8.96 7.17 10.67
CA GLY A 39 8.86 7.35 9.22
C GLY A 39 9.66 8.55 8.73
N GLN A 40 9.73 9.63 9.51
CA GLN A 40 10.59 10.79 9.21
C GLN A 40 12.07 10.40 9.25
N ARG A 41 12.50 9.65 10.27
CA ARG A 41 13.87 9.12 10.37
C ARG A 41 14.22 8.20 9.20
N HIS A 42 13.31 7.32 8.81
CA HIS A 42 13.52 6.44 7.67
C HIS A 42 13.66 7.23 6.37
N LEU A 43 12.83 8.25 6.16
CA LEU A 43 12.93 9.15 5.01
C LEU A 43 14.25 9.92 4.97
N HIS A 44 14.75 10.38 6.13
CA HIS A 44 16.08 10.98 6.23
C HIS A 44 17.21 9.99 5.89
N TYR A 45 17.13 8.75 6.39
CA TYR A 45 18.07 7.68 6.08
C TYR A 45 18.12 7.40 4.57
N LEU A 46 16.96 7.24 3.92
CA LEU A 46 16.89 7.04 2.48
C LEU A 46 17.53 8.19 1.72
N LYS A 47 17.20 9.45 2.05
CA LYS A 47 17.83 10.64 1.43
C LYS A 47 19.34 10.69 1.61
N SER A 48 19.86 10.25 2.75
CA SER A 48 21.31 10.19 2.98
C SER A 48 21.98 9.12 2.12
N ILE A 49 21.35 7.95 1.94
CA ILE A 49 21.89 6.89 1.07
C ILE A 49 21.90 7.34 -0.38
N THR A 50 20.83 7.98 -0.87
CA THR A 50 20.79 8.44 -2.27
C THR A 50 21.85 9.50 -2.56
N ARG A 51 22.31 10.25 -1.55
CA ARG A 51 23.43 11.21 -1.65
C ARG A 51 24.81 10.56 -1.61
N VAL A 52 24.94 9.34 -1.10
CA VAL A 52 26.21 8.60 -1.01
C VAL A 52 26.53 7.84 -2.29
N TYR A 53 25.53 7.60 -3.14
CA TYR A 53 25.65 6.86 -4.41
C TYR A 53 25.67 7.75 -5.67
N ILE A 54 25.96 9.05 -5.53
CA ILE A 54 26.24 10.01 -6.62
C ILE A 54 27.64 10.58 -6.39
#